data_AF-A0A060ZIE5-F1
#
_entry.id   AF-A0A060ZIE5-F1
#
_cell.length_a   1.000
_cell.length_b   1.000
_cell.length_c   1.000
_cell.angle_alpha   90.00
_cell.angle_beta   90.00
_cell.angle_gamma   90.00
#
_symmetry.space_group_name_H-M   'P 1'
#
loop_
_entity.id
_entity.type
_entity.pdbx_description
1 polymer ?
#
loop_
_entity_poly.entity_id
_entity_poly.type
_entity_poly.pdbx_seq_one_letter_code
_entity_poly.pdbx_strand_id
1 'polypeptide(L)'
;MLHACAHNPTGVDPKPEQWKEIADLVKKRDLLVFFDMAYQGFASGDIDRDAWAVRHFIEQGHKIVLSQSFAKNMGLYGERVGGFTVVCNDAEEAKRVESQLKILIRPMYSNPPMNGARIAATILNTPDLYKIW
;
A
#
# COMPACT_ATOMS: atom_id res chain seq x y z
N MET A 1 5.46 -7.83 9.38
CA MET A 1 5.18 -7.43 7.98
C MET A 1 4.21 -8.43 7.40
N LEU A 2 3.18 -7.98 6.69
CA LEU A 2 2.16 -8.82 6.06
C LEU A 2 2.10 -8.46 4.56
N HIS A 3 2.07 -9.46 3.67
CA HIS A 3 1.75 -9.21 2.27
C HIS A 3 0.23 -9.03 2.14
N ALA A 4 -0.22 -7.96 1.49
CA ALA A 4 -1.66 -7.65 1.39
C ALA A 4 -2.42 -8.72 0.60
N CYS A 5 -1.79 -9.26 -0.44
CA CYS A 5 -2.24 -10.34 -1.30
C CYS A 5 -1.05 -10.87 -2.12
N ALA A 6 -1.25 -12.01 -2.79
CA ALA A 6 -0.26 -12.73 -3.59
C ALA A 6 1.08 -12.88 -2.86
N HIS A 7 1.06 -13.55 -1.70
CA HIS A 7 2.25 -13.73 -0.88
C HIS A 7 3.43 -14.28 -1.70
N ASN A 8 4.54 -13.54 -1.72
CA ASN A 8 5.79 -14.00 -2.32
C ASN A 8 6.67 -14.63 -1.22
N PRO A 9 7.18 -15.88 -1.37
CA PRO A 9 7.25 -16.69 -2.60
C PRO A 9 6.19 -17.79 -2.75
N THR A 10 5.30 -17.98 -1.78
CA THR A 10 4.46 -19.19 -1.73
C THR A 10 3.19 -19.13 -2.57
N GLY A 11 2.70 -17.94 -2.88
CA GLY A 11 1.38 -17.70 -3.48
C GLY A 11 0.19 -18.00 -2.56
N VAL A 12 0.43 -18.28 -1.27
CA VAL A 12 -0.61 -18.69 -0.31
C VAL A 12 -1.00 -17.50 0.56
N ASP A 13 -2.24 -17.05 0.41
CA ASP A 13 -2.82 -15.95 1.19
C ASP A 13 -3.81 -16.46 2.24
N PRO A 14 -3.94 -15.78 3.40
CA PRO A 14 -5.03 -16.03 4.33
C PRO A 14 -6.39 -15.75 3.67
N LYS A 15 -7.39 -16.55 4.03
CA LYS A 15 -8.79 -16.30 3.66
C LYS A 15 -9.38 -15.13 4.44
N PRO A 16 -10.50 -14.52 4.00
CA PRO A 16 -11.12 -13.39 4.70
C PRO A 16 -11.40 -13.64 6.19
N GLU A 17 -11.83 -14.86 6.55
CA GLU A 17 -12.05 -15.27 7.93
C GLU A 17 -10.75 -15.31 8.76
N GLN A 18 -9.64 -15.74 8.16
CA GLN A 18 -8.34 -15.79 8.82
C GLN A 18 -7.76 -14.39 8.98
N TRP A 19 -7.96 -13.51 8.00
CA TRP A 19 -7.56 -12.10 8.11
C TRP A 19 -8.25 -11.38 9.26
N LYS A 20 -9.52 -11.68 9.53
CA LYS A 20 -10.24 -11.14 10.70
C LYS A 20 -9.59 -11.59 12.01
N GLU A 21 -9.30 -12.88 12.13
CA GLU A 21 -8.60 -13.43 13.31
C GLU A 21 -7.21 -12.79 13.51
N ILE A 22 -6.47 -12.57 12.42
CA ILE A 22 -5.17 -11.90 12.46
C ILE A 22 -5.33 -10.44 12.92
N ALA A 23 -6.32 -9.70 12.39
CA ALA A 23 -6.59 -8.33 12.80
C ALA A 23 -6.91 -8.26 14.30
N ASP A 24 -7.81 -9.11 14.80
CA ASP A 24 -8.16 -9.19 16.22
C ASP A 24 -6.94 -9.48 17.10
N LEU A 25 -6.08 -10.42 16.68
CA LEU A 25 -4.86 -10.77 17.41
C LEU A 25 -3.87 -9.61 17.43
N VAL A 26 -3.64 -8.95 16.30
CA VAL A 26 -2.77 -7.77 16.18
C VAL A 26 -3.26 -6.67 17.11
N LYS A 27 -4.58 -6.42 17.14
CA LYS A 27 -5.20 -5.38 17.97
C LYS A 27 -5.05 -5.71 19.45
N LYS A 28 -5.35 -6.95 19.84
CA LYS A 28 -5.20 -7.45 21.21
C LYS A 28 -3.77 -7.35 21.73
N ARG A 29 -2.78 -7.43 20.83
CA ARG A 29 -1.35 -7.37 21.15
C ARG A 29 -0.75 -5.99 20.96
N ASP A 30 -1.54 -4.99 20.56
CA ASP A 30 -1.10 -3.62 20.26
C ASP A 30 0.10 -3.56 19.31
N LEU A 31 0.04 -4.34 18.23
CA LEU A 31 1.13 -4.43 17.26
C LEU A 31 0.95 -3.40 16.13
N LEU A 32 2.03 -2.70 15.79
CA LEU A 32 2.11 -1.92 14.56
C LEU A 32 2.27 -2.86 13.35
N VAL A 33 1.36 -2.76 12.40
CA VAL A 33 1.41 -3.58 11.18
C VAL A 33 1.99 -2.80 10.02
N PHE A 34 2.94 -3.45 9.33
CA PHE A 34 3.47 -2.99 8.06
C PHE A 34 2.98 -3.91 6.95
N PHE A 35 2.19 -3.38 6.03
CA PHE A 35 1.73 -4.06 4.82
C PHE A 35 2.66 -3.80 3.65
N ASP A 36 2.99 -4.85 2.90
CA ASP A 36 3.60 -4.77 1.57
C ASP A 36 2.55 -5.19 0.53
N MET A 37 2.19 -4.27 -0.37
CA MET A 37 1.15 -4.43 -1.37
C MET A 37 1.72 -4.17 -2.77
N ALA A 38 2.48 -5.13 -3.28
CA ALA A 38 3.11 -5.06 -4.60
C ALA A 38 2.26 -5.61 -5.75
N TYR A 39 1.15 -6.30 -5.46
CA TYR A 39 0.38 -7.10 -6.43
C TYR A 39 -1.11 -6.78 -6.47
N GLN A 40 -1.54 -5.59 -6.04
CA GLN A 40 -2.95 -5.19 -6.10
C GLN A 40 -3.48 -5.25 -7.54
N GLY A 41 -4.55 -6.01 -7.76
CA GLY A 41 -5.17 -6.29 -9.06
C GLY A 41 -4.58 -7.52 -9.76
N PHE A 42 -3.41 -8.02 -9.34
CA PHE A 42 -2.76 -9.19 -9.93
C PHE A 42 -3.15 -10.51 -9.25
N ALA A 43 -3.57 -10.48 -7.98
CA ALA A 43 -3.87 -11.71 -7.25
C ALA A 43 -5.24 -12.27 -7.66
N SER A 44 -6.26 -11.41 -7.74
CA SER A 44 -7.62 -11.81 -8.09
C SER A 44 -8.18 -11.21 -9.38
N GLY A 45 -7.49 -10.24 -9.99
CA GLY A 45 -8.03 -9.43 -11.09
C GLY A 45 -8.89 -8.25 -10.63
N ASP A 46 -9.06 -8.06 -9.32
CA ASP A 46 -9.90 -7.02 -8.72
C ASP A 46 -9.09 -6.24 -7.67
N ILE A 47 -8.91 -4.94 -7.92
CA ILE A 47 -8.10 -4.04 -7.09
C ILE A 47 -8.70 -3.82 -5.69
N ASP A 48 -10.02 -3.92 -5.54
CA ASP A 48 -10.72 -3.72 -4.28
C ASP A 48 -10.64 -4.98 -3.42
N ARG A 49 -10.80 -6.14 -4.04
CA ARG A 49 -10.62 -7.44 -3.38
C ARG A 49 -9.18 -7.61 -2.90
N ASP A 50 -8.20 -7.27 -3.74
CA ASP A 50 -6.78 -7.40 -3.39
C ASP A 50 -6.32 -6.42 -2.31
N ALA A 51 -7.07 -5.33 -2.08
CA ALA A 51 -6.84 -4.37 -1.00
C ALA A 51 -7.69 -4.63 0.26
N TRP A 52 -8.52 -5.69 0.26
CA TRP A 52 -9.52 -5.92 1.31
C TRP A 52 -8.90 -6.05 2.71
N ALA A 53 -7.80 -6.80 2.86
CA ALA A 53 -7.15 -6.99 4.15
C ALA A 53 -6.64 -5.66 4.74
N VAL A 54 -6.01 -4.82 3.91
CA VAL A 54 -5.52 -3.49 4.32
C VAL A 54 -6.69 -2.62 4.79
N ARG A 55 -7.78 -2.56 4.01
CA ARG A 55 -8.98 -1.78 4.34
C ARG A 55 -9.64 -2.28 5.61
N HIS A 56 -9.74 -3.59 5.79
CA HIS A 56 -10.31 -4.19 6.99
C HIS A 56 -9.52 -3.82 8.24
N PHE A 57 -8.19 -3.85 8.21
CA PHE A 57 -7.36 -3.42 9.35
C PHE A 57 -7.62 -1.93 9.69
N ILE A 58 -7.71 -1.06 8.69
CA ILE A 58 -8.03 0.36 8.92
C ILE A 58 -9.43 0.52 9.53
N GLU A 59 -10.43 -0.18 9.00
CA GLU A 59 -11.82 -0.17 9.50
C GLU A 59 -11.90 -0.65 10.96
N GLN A 60 -11.09 -1.65 11.35
CA GLN A 60 -10.99 -2.12 12.73
C GLN A 60 -10.19 -1.18 13.64
N GLY A 61 -9.75 -0.02 13.14
CA GLY A 61 -9.07 1.02 13.91
C GLY A 61 -7.56 0.82 14.06
N HIS A 62 -6.94 -0.04 13.24
CA HIS A 62 -5.49 -0.18 13.25
C HIS A 62 -4.82 1.02 12.60
N LYS A 63 -3.75 1.50 13.23
CA LYS A 63 -2.74 2.32 12.55
C LYS A 63 -1.81 1.38 11.81
N ILE A 64 -1.72 1.55 10.49
CA ILE A 64 -0.86 0.75 9.65
C ILE A 64 0.19 1.64 8.98
N VAL A 65 1.26 0.98 8.56
CA VAL A 65 2.18 1.48 7.56
C VAL A 65 2.02 0.61 6.32
N LEU A 66 2.10 1.21 5.12
CA LEU A 66 1.88 0.51 3.85
C LEU A 66 2.95 0.91 2.83
N SER A 67 3.50 -0.09 2.15
CA SER A 67 4.30 0.08 0.94
C SER A 67 3.49 -0.42 -0.26
N GLN A 68 3.41 0.38 -1.32
CA GLN A 68 2.73 0.04 -2.57
C GLN A 68 3.71 0.10 -3.74
N SER A 69 3.59 -0.83 -4.69
CA SER A 69 4.39 -0.83 -5.91
C SER A 69 3.50 -0.79 -7.14
N PHE A 70 3.89 0.02 -8.13
CA PHE A 70 3.24 0.03 -9.46
C PHE A 70 4.02 -0.78 -10.51
N ALA A 71 5.07 -1.48 -10.09
CA ALA A 71 5.92 -2.23 -11.02
C ALA A 71 5.17 -3.34 -11.76
N LYS A 72 4.25 -4.03 -11.07
CA LYS A 72 3.53 -5.17 -11.63
C LYS A 72 2.20 -4.72 -12.21
N ASN A 73 1.31 -4.18 -11.37
CA ASN A 73 -0.06 -3.76 -11.75
C ASN A 73 -0.13 -2.75 -12.91
N MET A 74 0.92 -1.95 -13.16
CA MET A 74 1.00 -1.04 -14.31
C MET A 74 2.17 -1.37 -15.26
N GLY A 75 2.92 -2.45 -15.02
CA GLY A 75 4.09 -2.79 -15.82
C GLY A 75 5.26 -1.80 -15.71
N LEU A 76 5.27 -0.91 -14.71
CA LEU A 76 6.25 0.16 -14.54
C LEU A 76 7.53 -0.31 -13.82
N TYR A 77 8.06 -1.48 -14.21
CA TYR A 77 9.17 -2.15 -13.53
C TYR A 77 10.41 -1.27 -13.39
N GLY A 78 10.88 -0.69 -14.51
CA GLY A 78 12.08 0.13 -14.57
C GLY A 78 11.88 1.57 -14.10
N GLU A 79 10.64 2.05 -14.03
CA GLU A 79 10.30 3.43 -13.67
C GLU A 79 10.37 3.69 -12.15
N ARG A 80 10.44 2.63 -11.35
CA ARG A 80 10.64 2.67 -9.89
C ARG A 80 9.61 3.53 -9.16
N VAL A 81 8.34 3.40 -9.54
CA VAL A 81 7.22 4.13 -8.93
C VAL A 81 6.49 3.28 -7.88
N GLY A 82 6.16 3.91 -6.76
CA GLY A 82 5.49 3.32 -5.60
C GLY A 82 5.00 4.39 -4.63
N GLY A 83 4.38 3.95 -3.53
CA GLY A 83 3.87 4.81 -2.46
C GLY A 83 4.24 4.26 -1.09
N PHE A 84 4.49 5.16 -0.14
CA PHE A 84 4.65 4.84 1.28
C PHE A 84 3.63 5.62 2.09
N THR A 85 2.80 4.93 2.86
CA THR A 85 1.67 5.52 3.59
C THR A 85 1.75 5.15 5.07
N VAL A 86 1.46 6.13 5.93
CA VAL A 86 1.30 5.95 7.37
C VAL A 86 -0.09 6.45 7.75
N VAL A 87 -0.93 5.58 8.32
CA VAL A 87 -2.24 5.97 8.84
C VAL A 87 -2.06 6.63 10.20
N CYS A 88 -2.41 7.91 10.27
CA CYS A 88 -2.30 8.75 11.46
C CYS A 88 -3.66 8.97 12.11
N ASN A 89 -3.69 9.41 13.37
CA ASN A 89 -4.94 9.74 14.07
C ASN A 89 -5.75 10.84 13.37
N ASP A 90 -5.04 11.86 12.89
CA ASP A 90 -5.63 13.07 12.32
C ASP A 90 -4.67 13.74 11.32
N ALA A 91 -5.15 14.80 10.68
CA ALA A 91 -4.39 15.55 9.69
C ALA A 91 -3.17 16.30 10.27
N GLU A 92 -3.21 16.66 11.56
CA GLU A 92 -2.10 17.37 12.20
C GLU A 92 -0.95 16.40 12.51
N GLU A 93 -1.26 15.18 12.97
CA GLU A 93 -0.30 14.09 13.09
C GLU A 93 0.29 13.71 11.74
N ALA A 94 -0.55 13.61 10.69
CA ALA A 94 -0.08 13.32 9.34
C ALA A 94 0.94 14.35 8.84
N LYS A 95 0.70 15.66 9.05
CA LYS A 95 1.66 16.72 8.69
C LYS A 95 3.00 16.58 9.44
N ARG A 96 2.95 16.27 10.75
CA ARG A 96 4.17 16.04 11.54
C ARG A 96 4.94 14.84 11.02
N VAL A 97 4.27 13.72 10.74
CA VAL A 97 4.88 12.52 10.17
C VAL A 97 5.49 12.80 8.80
N GLU A 98 4.76 13.49 7.91
CA GLU A 98 5.23 13.88 6.59
C GLU A 98 6.50 14.74 6.66
N SER A 99 6.58 15.68 7.63
CA SER A 99 7.77 16.51 7.82
C SER A 99 9.01 15.68 8.12
N GLN A 100 8.88 14.64 8.96
CA GLN A 100 9.99 13.76 9.32
C GLN A 100 10.37 12.82 8.18
N LEU A 101 9.39 12.33 7.41
CA LEU A 101 9.66 11.56 6.19
C LEU A 101 10.44 12.38 5.16
N LYS A 102 10.10 13.65 4.96
CA LYS A 102 10.85 14.56 4.08
C LYS A 102 12.29 14.77 4.55
N ILE A 103 12.49 14.95 5.86
CA ILE A 103 13.84 15.07 6.46
C ILE A 103 14.64 13.78 6.22
N LEU A 104 14.01 12.62 6.38
CA LEU A 104 14.66 11.31 6.18
C LEU A 104 15.01 11.04 4.71
N ILE A 105 14.11 11.36 3.78
CA ILE A 105 14.29 11.13 2.34
C ILE A 105 15.40 12.01 1.75
N ARG A 106 15.48 13.27 2.20
CA ARG A 106 16.40 14.27 1.63
C ARG A 106 17.87 13.82 1.58
N PRO A 107 18.48 13.27 2.65
CA PRO A 107 19.85 12.75 2.60
C PRO A 107 19.98 11.38 1.91
N MET A 108 18.88 10.65 1.66
CA MET A 108 18.93 9.34 0.98
C MET A 108 19.08 9.50 -0.54
N TYR A 109 18.21 10.29 -1.16
CA TYR A 109 18.19 10.46 -2.61
C TYR A 109 17.62 11.82 -3.06
N SER A 110 17.50 12.79 -2.14
CA SER A 110 16.92 14.11 -2.37
C SER A 110 15.41 14.10 -2.70
N ASN A 111 15.03 13.65 -3.90
CA ASN A 111 13.65 13.65 -4.38
C ASN A 111 13.40 12.47 -5.35
N PRO A 112 12.16 11.95 -5.44
CA PRO A 112 11.86 10.74 -6.22
C PRO A 112 11.86 10.99 -7.74
N PRO A 113 12.10 9.93 -8.55
CA PRO A 113 12.01 10.02 -10.00
C PRO A 113 10.59 10.35 -10.46
N MET A 114 10.46 11.25 -11.43
CA MET A 114 9.16 11.84 -11.79
C MET A 114 8.36 11.07 -12.84
N ASN A 115 9.02 10.30 -13.71
CA ASN A 115 8.39 9.79 -14.95
C ASN A 115 7.31 8.74 -14.65
N GLY A 116 7.66 7.68 -13.92
CA GLY A 116 6.68 6.68 -13.47
C GLY A 116 5.52 7.26 -12.67
N ALA A 117 5.79 8.25 -11.81
CA ALA A 117 4.74 8.94 -11.05
C ALA A 117 3.76 9.69 -11.94
N ARG A 118 4.25 10.36 -13.01
CA ARG A 118 3.39 11.02 -13.99
C ARG A 118 2.55 10.01 -14.78
N ILE A 119 3.14 8.91 -15.24
CA ILE A 119 2.40 7.86 -15.97
C ILE A 119 1.26 7.30 -15.10
N ALA A 120 1.60 6.85 -13.88
CA ALA A 120 0.61 6.31 -12.95
C ALA A 120 -0.49 7.34 -12.64
N ALA A 121 -0.12 8.60 -12.36
CA ALA A 121 -1.10 9.66 -12.10
C ALA A 121 -1.98 9.96 -13.32
N THR A 122 -1.45 9.97 -14.53
CA THR A 122 -2.24 10.19 -15.74
C THR A 122 -3.26 9.08 -15.97
N ILE A 123 -2.86 7.81 -15.79
CA ILE A 123 -3.77 6.67 -15.90
C ILE A 123 -4.87 6.77 -14.84
N LEU A 124 -4.49 6.92 -13.56
CA LEU A 124 -5.43 6.91 -12.44
C LEU A 124 -6.40 8.09 -12.41
N ASN A 125 -6.01 9.25 -12.96
CA ASN A 125 -6.86 10.46 -12.98
C ASN A 125 -7.61 10.66 -14.30
N THR A 126 -7.45 9.78 -15.29
CA THR A 126 -8.15 9.88 -16.58
C THR A 126 -9.14 8.72 -16.70
N PRO A 127 -10.47 8.96 -16.61
CA PRO A 127 -11.47 7.88 -16.55
C PRO A 127 -11.36 6.83 -17.66
N ASP A 128 -11.10 7.26 -18.90
CA ASP A 128 -10.96 6.34 -20.03
C ASP A 128 -9.71 5.48 -19.92
N LEU A 129 -8.58 6.04 -19.44
CA LEU A 129 -7.36 5.28 -19.22
C LEU A 129 -7.49 4.37 -17.99
N TYR A 130 -8.12 4.84 -16.93
CA TYR A 130 -8.41 4.04 -15.73
C TYR A 130 -9.31 2.86 -16.03
N LYS A 131 -10.24 2.97 -16.99
CA LYS A 131 -11.10 1.86 -17.42
C LYS A 131 -10.35 0.83 -18.28
N ILE A 132 -9.33 1.26 -19.00
CA ILE A 132 -8.46 0.37 -19.80
C ILE A 132 -7.50 -0.39 -18.90
N TRP A 133 -6.97 0.30 -17.88
CA TRP A 133 -6.12 -0.26 -16.84
C TRP A 133 -6.91 -1.20 -15.91
#